data_AF-A0A8R7PC91-F1
#
_entry.id   AF-A0A8R7PC91-F1
#
_cell.length_a   1.000
_cell.length_b   1.000
_cell.length_c   1.000
_cell.angle_alpha   90.00
_cell.angle_beta   90.00
_cell.angle_gamma   90.00
#
_symmetry.space_group_name_H-M   'P 1'
#
loop_
_entity.id
_entity.type
_entity.pdbx_description
1 polymer ?
#
loop_
_entity_poly.entity_id
_entity_poly.type
_entity_poly.pdbx_seq_one_letter_code
_entity_poly.pdbx_strand_id
1 'polypeptide(L)'
;MLIRSTGRTLQMARNRSLKSLDLRKSVNNSVNVSAGDTASLIYLWNPWTIITCVGSCTSPIENLMVVIMLHGACSRLAPLAAFGYVMATHLSLYPAILILPVALLLGYGPDTPPTKVFLQKGLSANKIDMSDNGKGTSQKGFGQFSWKPILHFILWVFIWSCYVLLLNSIILNKVGGLQEMFEKTYGFILTVKDLSPNIGVLWYFFAEVFDFFRSFFLIVFNMNIIFMVLPLAIRLKHRPCFLAFVYTAIVAMLKSYPSAGDSALYLGLLGLFANELAEMQFTFFLFFGYIGVSLLSPVMHNLWIWRGTGNANFYFATGLAYTCLQTVLVVETVSSMIKHDRKLRLLTKA
;
A
#
# COMPACT_ATOMS: atom_id res chain seq x y z
N MET A 1 -2.08 -6.82 -16.38
CA MET A 1 -0.83 -7.60 -16.60
C MET A 1 0.25 -7.36 -15.54
N LEU A 2 0.51 -6.12 -15.11
CA LEU A 2 1.56 -5.80 -14.11
C LEU A 2 1.31 -6.40 -12.71
N ILE A 3 0.08 -6.32 -12.19
CA ILE A 3 -0.31 -6.94 -10.91
C ILE A 3 -0.06 -8.45 -10.94
N ARG A 4 -0.47 -9.11 -12.03
CA ARG A 4 -0.24 -10.54 -12.26
C ARG A 4 1.25 -10.90 -12.26
N SER A 5 2.07 -10.11 -12.96
CA SER A 5 3.52 -10.32 -13.01
C SER A 5 4.16 -10.16 -11.62
N THR A 6 3.74 -9.14 -10.87
CA THR A 6 4.19 -8.89 -9.49
C THR A 6 3.82 -10.06 -8.57
N GLY A 7 2.59 -10.57 -8.67
CA GLY A 7 2.14 -11.75 -7.91
C GLY A 7 2.93 -13.02 -8.25
N ARG A 8 3.32 -13.24 -9.52
CA ARG A 8 4.19 -14.36 -9.90
C ARG A 8 5.57 -14.24 -9.26
N THR A 9 6.17 -13.06 -9.26
CA THR A 9 7.48 -12.80 -8.63
C THR A 9 7.42 -13.06 -7.12
N LEU A 10 6.36 -12.59 -6.44
CA LEU A 10 6.12 -12.85 -5.02
C LEU A 10 5.92 -14.34 -4.73
N GLN A 11 5.11 -15.04 -5.53
CA GLN A 11 4.88 -16.48 -5.39
C GLN A 11 6.18 -17.29 -5.59
N MET A 12 7.03 -16.90 -6.54
CA MET A 12 8.34 -17.54 -6.72
C MET A 12 9.26 -17.29 -5.52
N ALA A 13 9.31 -16.07 -4.98
CA ALA A 13 10.09 -15.74 -3.78
C ALA A 13 9.60 -16.52 -2.55
N ARG A 14 8.29 -16.63 -2.37
CA ARG A 14 7.66 -17.47 -1.34
C ARG A 14 8.01 -18.95 -1.52
N ASN A 15 7.90 -19.50 -2.73
CA ASN A 15 8.20 -20.91 -2.98
C ASN A 15 9.68 -21.25 -2.76
N ARG A 16 10.59 -20.29 -3.01
CA ARG A 16 12.02 -20.41 -2.70
C ARG A 16 12.27 -20.41 -1.19
N SER A 17 11.65 -19.48 -0.45
CA SER A 17 11.80 -19.41 1.01
C SER A 17 11.18 -20.62 1.72
N LEU A 18 10.03 -21.11 1.26
CA LEU A 18 9.43 -22.35 1.78
C LEU A 18 10.28 -23.60 1.47
N LYS A 19 10.95 -23.62 0.31
CA LYS A 19 11.88 -24.71 -0.04
C LYS A 19 13.12 -24.69 0.86
N SER A 20 13.72 -23.52 1.13
CA SER A 20 14.86 -23.46 2.05
C SER A 20 14.48 -23.80 3.49
N LEU A 21 13.21 -23.61 3.88
CA LEU A 21 12.69 -24.01 5.19
C LEU A 21 12.23 -25.48 5.26
N ASP A 22 12.25 -26.25 4.16
CA ASP A 22 11.67 -27.62 4.06
C ASP A 22 10.19 -27.75 4.42
N LEU A 23 9.49 -26.62 4.54
CA LEU A 23 8.06 -26.58 4.91
C LEU A 23 7.12 -26.85 3.74
N ARG A 24 7.65 -27.12 2.54
CA ARG A 24 6.85 -27.24 1.30
C ARG A 24 5.74 -28.28 1.42
N LYS A 25 6.00 -29.44 2.04
CA LYS A 25 4.98 -30.50 2.25
C LYS A 25 3.89 -30.07 3.24
N SER A 26 4.25 -29.37 4.33
CA SER A 26 3.27 -28.94 5.34
C SER A 26 2.33 -27.83 4.84
N VAL A 27 2.83 -26.93 3.98
CA VAL A 27 2.07 -25.77 3.47
C VAL A 27 1.27 -26.13 2.22
N ASN A 28 1.72 -27.08 1.39
CA ASN A 28 1.00 -27.52 0.19
C ASN A 28 -0.33 -28.22 0.47
N ASN A 29 -0.63 -28.59 1.72
CA ASN A 29 -1.95 -29.09 2.11
C ASN A 29 -3.02 -27.97 2.12
N SER A 30 -2.62 -26.70 2.01
CA SER A 30 -3.53 -25.58 1.78
C SER A 30 -3.72 -25.32 0.29
N VAL A 31 -4.96 -25.00 -0.11
CA VAL A 31 -5.31 -24.66 -1.50
C VAL A 31 -4.42 -23.51 -1.98
N ASN A 32 -3.49 -23.81 -2.89
CA ASN A 32 -2.51 -22.83 -3.35
C ASN A 32 -3.10 -22.04 -4.52
N VAL A 33 -3.79 -20.95 -4.21
CA VAL A 33 -4.40 -20.10 -5.24
C VAL A 33 -3.30 -19.28 -5.92
N SER A 34 -3.42 -19.10 -7.24
CA SER A 34 -2.55 -18.21 -8.03
C SER A 34 -2.78 -16.75 -7.60
N ALA A 35 -2.04 -16.29 -6.60
CA ALA A 35 -2.23 -14.97 -5.99
C ALA A 35 -2.18 -13.81 -7.01
N GLY A 36 -1.34 -13.93 -8.04
CA GLY A 36 -1.27 -12.93 -9.11
C GLY A 36 -2.52 -12.89 -10.00
N ASP A 37 -3.11 -14.05 -10.30
CA ASP A 37 -4.33 -14.12 -11.10
C ASP A 37 -5.52 -13.62 -10.27
N THR A 38 -5.63 -14.04 -9.02
CA THR A 38 -6.66 -13.58 -8.07
C THR A 38 -6.63 -12.08 -7.86
N ALA A 39 -5.45 -11.50 -7.60
CA ALA A 39 -5.32 -10.04 -7.47
C ALA A 39 -5.77 -9.29 -8.73
N SER A 40 -5.43 -9.81 -9.91
CA SER A 40 -5.83 -9.18 -11.16
C SER A 40 -7.34 -9.27 -11.40
N LEU A 41 -7.96 -10.39 -11.05
CA LEU A 41 -9.41 -10.56 -11.13
C LEU A 41 -10.13 -9.64 -10.14
N ILE A 42 -9.66 -9.57 -8.89
CA ILE A 42 -10.23 -8.67 -7.89
C ILE A 42 -10.13 -7.23 -8.36
N TYR A 43 -8.97 -6.76 -8.84
CA TYR A 43 -8.82 -5.38 -9.32
C TYR A 43 -9.75 -5.05 -10.51
N LEU A 44 -9.91 -5.98 -11.46
CA LEU A 44 -10.74 -5.80 -12.65
C LEU A 44 -12.24 -5.79 -12.33
N TRP A 45 -12.69 -6.68 -11.44
CA TRP A 45 -14.10 -6.81 -11.06
C TRP A 45 -14.48 -5.97 -9.84
N ASN A 46 -13.55 -5.18 -9.31
CA ASN A 46 -13.80 -4.31 -8.18
C ASN A 46 -14.80 -3.20 -8.60
N PRO A 47 -15.97 -3.09 -7.94
CA PRO A 47 -16.96 -2.05 -8.26
C PRO A 47 -16.37 -0.64 -8.16
N TRP A 48 -15.44 -0.42 -7.22
CA TRP A 48 -14.74 0.86 -7.07
C TRP A 48 -13.92 1.21 -8.33
N THR A 49 -13.23 0.24 -8.93
CA THR A 49 -12.51 0.44 -10.21
C THR A 49 -13.47 0.82 -11.33
N ILE A 50 -14.58 0.08 -11.46
CA ILE A 50 -15.56 0.30 -12.53
C ILE A 50 -16.18 1.70 -12.39
N ILE A 51 -16.62 2.08 -11.19
CA ILE A 51 -17.20 3.40 -10.91
C ILE A 51 -16.20 4.51 -11.24
N THR A 52 -14.92 4.33 -10.92
CA THR A 52 -13.91 5.35 -11.21
C THR A 52 -13.67 5.54 -12.71
N CYS A 53 -13.72 4.44 -13.48
CA CYS A 53 -13.65 4.52 -14.94
C CYS A 53 -14.89 5.21 -15.54
N VAL A 54 -16.09 4.89 -15.03
CA VAL A 54 -17.35 5.51 -15.48
C VAL A 54 -17.40 6.99 -15.12
N GLY A 55 -16.89 7.36 -13.94
CA GLY A 55 -16.83 8.75 -13.48
C GLY A 55 -15.74 9.61 -14.13
N SER A 56 -15.00 9.08 -15.13
CA SER A 56 -13.93 9.78 -15.84
C SER A 56 -12.89 10.45 -14.94
N CYS A 57 -12.61 9.87 -13.77
CA CYS A 57 -11.63 10.42 -12.84
C CYS A 57 -10.21 9.98 -13.21
N THR A 58 -9.21 10.77 -12.83
CA THR A 58 -7.79 10.53 -13.14
C THR A 58 -7.13 9.50 -12.23
N SER A 59 -7.81 9.05 -11.17
CA SER A 59 -7.31 8.08 -10.19
C SER A 59 -6.76 6.77 -10.80
N PRO A 60 -7.32 6.19 -11.88
CA PRO A 60 -6.73 5.03 -12.53
C PRO A 60 -5.31 5.27 -13.07
N ILE A 61 -4.97 6.50 -13.47
CA ILE A 61 -3.63 6.89 -13.94
C ILE A 61 -2.66 6.91 -12.75
N GLU A 62 -3.07 7.50 -11.62
CA GLU A 62 -2.28 7.46 -10.38
C GLU A 62 -2.03 6.02 -9.93
N ASN A 63 -3.09 5.20 -9.90
CA ASN A 63 -3.02 3.79 -9.56
C ASN A 63 -2.08 3.01 -10.48
N LEU A 64 -2.11 3.29 -11.78
CA LEU A 64 -1.19 2.69 -12.75
C LEU A 64 0.27 3.02 -12.40
N MET A 65 0.58 4.28 -12.08
CA MET A 65 1.94 4.70 -11.72
C MET A 65 2.43 4.02 -10.43
N VAL A 66 1.56 3.89 -9.43
CA VAL A 66 1.87 3.14 -8.20
C VAL A 66 2.11 1.66 -8.49
N VAL A 67 1.31 1.02 -9.36
CA VAL A 67 1.51 -0.38 -9.77
C VAL A 67 2.81 -0.57 -10.56
N ILE A 68 3.16 0.35 -11.46
CA ILE A 68 4.44 0.33 -12.20
C ILE A 68 5.61 0.43 -11.22
N MET A 69 5.52 1.34 -10.25
CA MET A 69 6.54 1.51 -9.21
C MET A 69 6.76 0.21 -8.42
N LEU A 70 5.68 -0.41 -7.94
CA LEU A 70 5.74 -1.69 -7.20
C LEU A 70 6.27 -2.83 -8.07
N HIS A 71 5.84 -2.91 -9.32
CA HIS A 71 6.30 -3.93 -10.25
C HIS A 71 7.80 -3.79 -10.56
N GLY A 72 8.26 -2.57 -10.85
CA GLY A 72 9.67 -2.26 -11.08
C GLY A 72 10.53 -2.60 -9.87
N ALA A 73 10.05 -2.28 -8.67
CA ALA A 73 10.76 -2.60 -7.43
C ALA A 73 10.83 -4.10 -7.16
N CYS A 74 9.75 -4.85 -7.37
CA CYS A 74 9.72 -6.32 -7.26
C CYS A 74 10.65 -7.00 -8.26
N SER A 75 10.73 -6.48 -9.49
CA SER A 75 11.63 -6.97 -10.54
C SER A 75 13.06 -6.46 -10.42
N ARG A 76 13.37 -5.62 -9.40
CA ARG A 76 14.66 -4.92 -9.20
C ARG A 76 15.10 -4.04 -10.37
N LEU A 77 14.15 -3.57 -11.17
CA LEU A 77 14.34 -2.61 -12.25
C LEU A 77 14.21 -1.19 -11.69
N ALA A 78 15.32 -0.67 -11.14
CA ALA A 78 15.37 0.65 -10.53
C ALA A 78 14.88 1.81 -11.43
N PRO A 79 15.19 1.89 -12.75
CA PRO A 79 14.70 2.97 -13.61
C PRO A 79 13.17 2.97 -13.76
N LEU A 80 12.57 1.78 -13.91
CA LEU A 80 11.11 1.62 -14.03
C LEU A 80 10.41 1.97 -12.70
N ALA A 81 10.98 1.54 -11.58
CA ALA A 81 10.47 1.88 -10.26
C ALA A 81 10.53 3.39 -10.01
N ALA A 82 11.64 4.04 -10.37
CA ALA A 82 11.85 5.48 -10.22
C ALA A 82 10.89 6.29 -11.08
N PHE A 83 10.68 5.88 -12.34
CA PHE A 83 9.70 6.51 -13.22
C PHE A 83 8.29 6.48 -12.63
N GLY A 84 7.82 5.30 -12.19
CA GLY A 84 6.51 5.16 -11.56
C GLY A 84 6.38 5.99 -10.28
N TYR A 85 7.42 6.05 -9.46
CA TYR A 85 7.46 6.87 -8.25
C TYR A 85 7.32 8.35 -8.56
N VAL A 86 8.18 8.90 -9.44
CA VAL A 86 8.19 10.33 -9.78
C VAL A 86 6.86 10.75 -10.40
N MET A 87 6.32 9.96 -11.33
CA MET A 87 5.03 10.26 -11.94
C MET A 87 3.87 10.18 -10.94
N ALA A 88 3.88 9.20 -10.03
CA ALA A 88 2.86 9.11 -8.98
C ALA A 88 2.92 10.31 -8.02
N THR A 89 4.12 10.73 -7.59
CA THR A 89 4.30 11.90 -6.72
C THR A 89 3.95 13.21 -7.41
N HIS A 90 4.14 13.27 -8.73
CA HIS A 90 3.78 14.44 -9.53
C HIS A 90 2.25 14.60 -9.65
N LEU A 91 1.53 13.49 -9.79
CA LEU A 91 0.06 13.50 -9.88
C LEU A 91 -0.60 13.73 -8.50
N SER A 92 -0.02 13.19 -7.44
CA SER A 92 -0.55 13.32 -6.07
C SER A 92 0.57 13.34 -5.04
N LEU A 93 0.37 14.07 -3.93
CA LEU A 93 1.36 14.17 -2.84
C LEU A 93 1.62 12.82 -2.15
N TYR A 94 0.57 12.06 -1.88
CA TYR A 94 0.61 10.96 -0.91
C TYR A 94 1.44 9.73 -1.30
N PRO A 95 1.55 9.33 -2.59
CA PRO A 95 2.47 8.28 -3.02
C PRO A 95 3.93 8.47 -2.59
N ALA A 96 4.35 9.68 -2.19
CA ALA A 96 5.69 9.95 -1.65
C ALA A 96 6.05 9.05 -0.45
N ILE A 97 5.05 8.68 0.37
CA ILE A 97 5.23 7.81 1.55
C ILE A 97 5.73 6.40 1.14
N LEU A 98 5.45 5.98 -0.09
CA LEU A 98 5.86 4.67 -0.62
C LEU A 98 7.36 4.58 -0.92
N ILE A 99 8.13 5.66 -0.79
CA ILE A 99 9.59 5.62 -0.95
C ILE A 99 10.25 4.61 0.00
N LEU A 100 9.73 4.49 1.23
CA LEU A 100 10.28 3.60 2.25
C LEU A 100 10.10 2.11 1.90
N PRO A 101 8.88 1.60 1.61
CA PRO A 101 8.72 0.21 1.19
C PRO A 101 9.42 -0.09 -0.14
N VAL A 102 9.49 0.85 -1.08
CA VAL A 102 10.21 0.68 -2.35
C VAL A 102 11.72 0.54 -2.12
N ALA A 103 12.31 1.39 -1.28
CA ALA A 103 13.73 1.28 -0.91
C ALA A 103 14.03 -0.05 -0.21
N LEU A 104 13.16 -0.49 0.70
CA LEU A 104 13.29 -1.80 1.35
C LEU A 104 13.15 -2.97 0.36
N LEU A 105 12.22 -2.88 -0.60
CA LEU A 105 12.00 -3.89 -1.64
C LEU A 105 13.21 -4.02 -2.58
N LEU A 106 13.85 -2.91 -2.93
CA LEU A 106 15.08 -2.90 -3.73
C LEU A 106 16.30 -3.40 -2.94
N GLY A 107 16.40 -3.06 -1.65
CA GLY A 107 17.53 -3.43 -0.80
C GLY A 107 17.53 -4.88 -0.32
N TYR A 108 16.40 -5.37 0.20
CA TYR A 108 16.25 -6.73 0.71
C TYR A 108 15.75 -7.72 -0.35
N GLY A 109 15.06 -7.24 -1.40
CA GLY A 109 14.35 -8.10 -2.35
C GLY A 109 12.88 -8.35 -1.96
N PRO A 110 12.19 -9.22 -2.72
CA PRO A 110 10.78 -9.52 -2.48
C PRO A 110 10.54 -10.17 -1.11
N ASP A 111 9.27 -10.17 -0.68
CA ASP A 111 8.83 -10.60 0.64
C ASP A 111 9.40 -11.96 1.07
N THR A 112 10.04 -11.98 2.24
CA THR A 112 10.59 -13.19 2.86
C THR A 112 10.07 -13.35 4.29
N PRO A 113 9.94 -14.60 4.79
CA PRO A 113 9.65 -14.80 6.21
C PRO A 113 10.78 -14.22 7.08
N PRO A 114 10.50 -13.87 8.35
CA PRO A 114 11.43 -13.12 9.16
C PRO A 114 12.78 -13.84 9.30
N THR A 115 13.89 -13.09 9.26
CA THR A 115 15.27 -13.62 9.28
C THR A 115 15.54 -14.56 10.46
N LYS A 116 14.85 -14.35 11.58
CA LYS A 116 14.93 -15.21 12.77
C LYS A 116 14.53 -16.67 12.49
N VAL A 117 13.62 -16.92 11.54
CA VAL A 117 13.20 -18.27 11.15
C VAL A 117 14.36 -19.02 10.49
N PHE A 118 15.11 -18.36 9.62
CA PHE A 118 16.26 -18.95 8.93
C PHE A 118 17.44 -19.19 9.87
N LEU A 119 17.73 -18.25 10.77
CA LEU A 119 18.75 -18.40 11.82
C LEU A 119 18.44 -19.60 12.73
N GLN A 120 17.17 -19.78 13.11
CA GLN A 120 16.76 -20.88 13.96
C GLN A 120 16.90 -22.24 13.27
N LYS A 121 16.58 -22.34 11.98
CA LYS A 121 16.84 -23.57 11.22
C LYS A 121 18.34 -23.86 11.11
N GLY A 122 19.17 -22.85 10.85
CA GLY A 122 20.63 -23.01 10.82
C GLY A 122 21.19 -23.52 12.16
N LEU A 123 20.66 -23.04 13.28
CA LEU A 123 21.01 -23.55 14.61
C LEU A 123 20.53 -24.99 14.85
N SER A 124 19.32 -25.34 14.41
CA SER A 124 18.79 -26.72 14.54
C SER A 124 19.54 -27.70 13.63
N ALA A 125 19.88 -27.29 12.40
CA ALA A 125 20.68 -28.06 11.46
C ALA A 125 22.10 -28.27 12.00
N ASN A 126 22.78 -27.22 12.49
CA ASN A 126 24.09 -27.37 13.14
C ASN A 126 24.06 -28.26 14.38
N LYS A 127 22.93 -28.33 15.10
CA LYS A 127 22.76 -29.23 16.25
C LYS A 127 22.59 -30.70 15.82
N ILE A 128 22.11 -30.95 14.61
CA ILE A 128 21.99 -32.28 13.99
C ILE A 128 23.33 -32.65 13.32
N ASP A 129 23.98 -31.71 12.62
CA ASP A 129 25.25 -31.91 11.91
C ASP A 129 26.47 -32.01 12.85
N MET A 130 26.34 -31.66 14.13
CA MET A 130 27.35 -32.01 15.15
C MET A 130 27.47 -33.54 15.37
N SER A 131 26.57 -34.33 14.78
CA SER A 131 26.63 -35.80 14.74
C SER A 131 27.20 -36.36 13.44
N ASP A 132 27.42 -35.56 12.38
CA ASP A 132 27.92 -36.10 11.11
C ASP A 132 28.81 -35.10 10.36
N ASN A 133 30.06 -35.48 10.17
CA ASN A 133 31.16 -34.61 9.77
C ASN A 133 31.15 -34.40 8.24
N GLY A 134 30.88 -33.18 7.74
CA GLY A 134 30.89 -32.94 6.29
C GLY A 134 30.77 -31.49 5.83
N LYS A 135 31.92 -30.86 5.57
CA LYS A 135 32.18 -29.68 4.70
C LYS A 135 30.98 -28.78 4.35
N GLY A 136 30.77 -27.75 5.18
CA GLY A 136 29.81 -26.68 4.95
C GLY A 136 30.14 -25.85 3.70
N THR A 137 29.31 -25.98 2.67
CA THR A 137 29.23 -24.99 1.59
C THR A 137 28.55 -23.75 2.15
N SER A 138 29.24 -22.63 2.14
CA SER A 138 28.76 -21.33 2.61
C SER A 138 27.52 -20.89 1.81
N GLN A 139 26.33 -21.16 2.34
CA GLN A 139 25.10 -20.55 1.87
C GLN A 139 25.23 -19.04 2.01
N LYS A 140 25.37 -18.33 0.89
CA LYS A 140 25.33 -16.86 0.81
C LYS A 140 24.12 -16.35 1.61
N GLY A 141 24.40 -15.51 2.61
CA GLY A 141 23.44 -15.11 3.64
C GLY A 141 22.11 -14.61 3.09
N PHE A 142 21.02 -15.29 3.47
CA PHE A 142 19.67 -14.77 3.34
C PHE A 142 19.57 -13.45 4.14
N GLY A 143 19.47 -12.31 3.44
CA GLY A 143 19.18 -11.00 4.06
C GLY A 143 20.30 -9.96 4.05
N GLN A 144 21.32 -10.09 3.21
CA GLN A 144 22.33 -9.03 3.05
C GLN A 144 21.72 -7.84 2.28
N PHE A 145 21.54 -6.71 2.98
CA PHE A 145 20.98 -5.48 2.41
C PHE A 145 21.91 -4.93 1.32
N SER A 146 21.40 -4.78 0.10
CA SER A 146 22.19 -4.23 -1.00
C SER A 146 21.92 -2.74 -1.18
N TRP A 147 22.96 -1.93 -0.95
CA TRP A 147 22.89 -0.47 -1.18
C TRP A 147 22.96 -0.09 -2.66
N LYS A 148 23.54 -0.93 -3.53
CA LYS A 148 23.76 -0.61 -4.95
C LYS A 148 22.45 -0.33 -5.72
N PRO A 149 21.38 -1.16 -5.60
CA PRO A 149 20.10 -0.88 -6.27
C PRO A 149 19.42 0.39 -5.76
N ILE A 150 19.61 0.72 -4.48
CA ILE A 150 19.02 1.91 -3.85
C ILE A 150 19.70 3.18 -4.36
N LEU A 151 21.03 3.20 -4.39
CA LEU A 151 21.78 4.34 -4.95
C LEU A 151 21.41 4.55 -6.43
N HIS A 152 21.31 3.46 -7.20
CA HIS A 152 20.86 3.54 -8.58
C HIS A 152 19.41 4.05 -8.69
N PHE A 153 18.50 3.62 -7.81
CA PHE A 153 17.14 4.14 -7.77
C PHE A 153 17.09 5.64 -7.44
N ILE A 154 17.84 6.10 -6.43
CA ILE A 154 17.91 7.53 -6.06
C ILE A 154 18.43 8.37 -7.24
N LEU A 155 19.46 7.89 -7.93
CA LEU A 155 19.98 8.54 -9.13
C LEU A 155 18.90 8.68 -10.21
N TRP A 156 18.16 7.60 -10.50
CA TRP A 156 17.08 7.66 -11.49
C TRP A 156 15.89 8.52 -11.05
N VAL A 157 15.55 8.53 -9.75
CA VAL A 157 14.54 9.44 -9.21
C VAL A 157 14.96 10.89 -9.43
N PHE A 158 16.23 11.22 -9.19
CA PHE A 158 16.76 12.55 -9.46
C PHE A 158 16.66 12.92 -10.96
N ILE A 159 17.10 12.03 -11.86
CA ILE A 159 17.00 12.26 -13.32
C ILE A 159 15.55 12.50 -13.75
N TRP A 160 14.63 11.61 -13.37
CA TRP A 160 13.22 11.72 -13.75
C TRP A 160 12.57 12.96 -13.14
N SER A 161 12.89 13.29 -11.89
CA SER A 161 12.37 14.50 -11.23
C SER A 161 12.84 15.77 -11.96
N CYS A 162 14.13 15.86 -12.30
CA CYS A 162 14.65 16.99 -13.08
C CYS A 162 13.98 17.07 -14.44
N TYR A 163 13.79 15.94 -15.12
CA TYR A 163 13.11 15.90 -16.41
C TYR A 163 11.66 16.41 -16.33
N VAL A 164 10.87 15.91 -15.38
CA VAL A 164 9.47 16.32 -15.19
C VAL A 164 9.38 17.81 -14.82
N LEU A 165 10.25 18.29 -13.93
CA LEU A 165 10.27 19.71 -13.54
C LEU A 165 10.68 20.62 -14.70
N LEU A 166 11.63 20.21 -15.55
CA LEU A 166 12.00 20.95 -16.76
C LEU A 166 10.83 21.03 -17.74
N LEU A 167 10.14 19.91 -17.99
CA LEU A 167 8.95 19.89 -18.84
C LEU A 167 7.85 20.82 -18.30
N ASN A 168 7.56 20.73 -17.00
CA ASN A 168 6.59 21.62 -16.37
C ASN A 168 7.00 23.08 -16.47
N SER A 169 8.28 23.40 -16.27
CA SER A 169 8.78 24.77 -16.38
C SER A 169 8.59 25.33 -17.79
N ILE A 170 8.76 24.50 -18.84
CA ILE A 170 8.56 24.91 -20.23
C ILE A 170 7.07 25.14 -20.50
N ILE A 171 6.21 24.23 -20.06
CA ILE A 171 4.75 24.29 -20.30
C ILE A 171 4.12 25.45 -19.52
N LEU A 172 4.49 25.63 -18.25
CA LEU A 172 3.90 26.63 -17.35
C LEU A 172 4.58 28.01 -17.45
N ASN A 173 5.53 28.21 -18.38
CA ASN A 173 6.22 29.49 -18.53
C ASN A 173 5.26 30.68 -18.78
N LYS A 174 4.03 30.40 -19.24
CA LYS A 174 2.98 31.41 -19.49
C LYS A 174 1.98 31.60 -18.34
N VAL A 175 2.02 30.75 -17.30
CA VAL A 175 1.00 30.67 -16.23
C VAL A 175 1.70 30.50 -14.86
N GLY A 176 2.48 31.51 -14.45
CA GLY A 176 3.09 31.58 -13.11
C GLY A 176 4.22 30.58 -12.80
N GLY A 177 4.61 29.74 -13.76
CA GLY A 177 5.77 28.86 -13.65
C GLY A 177 5.64 27.75 -12.60
N LEU A 178 6.78 27.29 -12.07
CA LEU A 178 6.82 26.18 -11.12
C LEU A 178 6.21 26.52 -9.76
N GLN A 179 6.36 27.77 -9.29
CA GLN A 179 5.86 28.17 -7.97
C GLN A 179 4.34 28.03 -7.88
N GLU A 180 3.62 28.47 -8.91
CA GLU A 180 2.16 28.33 -8.96
C GLU A 180 1.74 26.85 -8.97
N MET A 181 2.44 25.99 -9.72
CA MET A 181 2.20 24.53 -9.68
C MET A 181 2.37 23.97 -8.27
N PHE A 182 3.46 24.31 -7.57
CA PHE A 182 3.69 23.79 -6.23
C PHE A 182 2.63 24.26 -5.23
N GLU A 183 2.22 25.53 -5.31
CA GLU A 183 1.18 26.09 -4.45
C GLU A 183 -0.19 25.45 -4.72
N LYS A 184 -0.58 25.32 -6.00
CA LYS A 184 -1.91 24.82 -6.40
C LYS A 184 -2.03 23.30 -6.28
N THR A 185 -0.94 22.56 -6.44
CA THR A 185 -0.97 21.08 -6.34
C THR A 185 -0.71 20.62 -4.91
N TYR A 186 0.46 20.92 -4.36
CA TYR A 186 0.87 20.40 -3.05
C TYR A 186 0.42 21.31 -1.91
N GLY A 187 0.54 22.63 -2.08
CA GLY A 187 0.09 23.61 -1.09
C GLY A 187 -1.41 23.51 -0.81
N PHE A 188 -2.22 23.32 -1.85
CA PHE A 188 -3.66 23.12 -1.72
C PHE A 188 -4.04 21.87 -0.91
N ILE A 189 -3.36 20.75 -1.14
CA ILE A 189 -3.58 19.49 -0.41
C ILE A 189 -3.24 19.65 1.07
N LEU A 190 -2.13 20.33 1.38
CA LEU A 190 -1.66 20.52 2.76
C LEU A 190 -2.49 21.53 3.55
N THR A 191 -3.01 22.56 2.88
CA THR A 191 -3.81 23.63 3.52
C THR A 191 -5.31 23.33 3.59
N VAL A 192 -5.77 22.29 2.90
CA VAL A 192 -7.16 21.79 2.87
C VAL A 192 -8.16 22.94 2.72
N LYS A 193 -7.94 23.83 1.75
CA LYS A 193 -8.75 25.05 1.59
C LYS A 193 -10.20 24.76 1.20
N ASP A 194 -10.43 23.72 0.42
CA ASP A 194 -11.77 23.32 -0.01
C ASP A 194 -12.38 22.35 1.02
N LEU A 195 -13.54 22.72 1.53
CA LEU A 195 -14.30 21.93 2.51
C LEU A 195 -15.57 21.34 1.88
N SER A 196 -15.64 21.32 0.55
CA SER A 196 -16.72 20.66 -0.18
C SER A 196 -16.84 19.20 0.25
N PRO A 197 -18.09 18.68 0.34
CA PRO A 197 -18.33 17.34 0.83
C PRO A 197 -17.64 16.30 -0.04
N ASN A 198 -16.84 15.44 0.59
CA ASN A 198 -16.15 14.34 -0.06
C ASN A 198 -16.33 13.03 0.74
N ILE A 199 -15.74 11.93 0.27
CA ILE A 199 -15.87 10.60 0.90
C ILE A 199 -15.06 10.52 2.23
N GLY A 200 -14.12 11.44 2.42
CA GLY A 200 -13.21 11.49 3.57
C GLY A 200 -13.84 12.11 4.81
N VAL A 201 -13.03 12.14 5.87
CA VAL A 201 -13.45 12.62 7.19
C VAL A 201 -13.02 14.08 7.44
N LEU A 202 -11.99 14.55 6.74
CA LEU A 202 -11.34 15.82 7.04
C LEU A 202 -12.19 17.05 6.69
N TRP A 203 -12.98 17.01 5.61
CA TRP A 203 -13.78 18.16 5.17
C TRP A 203 -14.78 18.61 6.24
N TYR A 204 -15.48 17.65 6.86
CA TYR A 204 -16.50 17.93 7.86
C TYR A 204 -15.89 18.38 9.18
N PHE A 205 -14.80 17.73 9.61
CA PHE A 205 -14.05 18.15 10.80
C PHE A 205 -13.58 19.61 10.69
N PHE A 206 -12.98 19.99 9.55
CA PHE A 206 -12.53 21.36 9.33
C PHE A 206 -13.65 22.35 9.03
N ALA A 207 -14.86 21.88 8.69
CA ALA A 207 -16.05 22.72 8.60
C ALA A 207 -16.62 23.06 9.98
N GLU A 208 -16.46 22.18 10.99
CA GLU A 208 -16.96 22.39 12.35
C GLU A 208 -15.96 23.10 13.27
N VAL A 209 -14.65 22.92 13.04
CA VAL A 209 -13.61 23.52 13.88
C VAL A 209 -13.53 25.03 13.68
N PHE A 210 -13.42 25.77 14.79
CA PHE A 210 -13.15 27.20 14.77
C PHE A 210 -11.85 27.53 14.03
N ASP A 211 -11.89 28.59 13.21
CA ASP A 211 -10.74 29.06 12.42
C ASP A 211 -9.46 29.26 13.23
N PHE A 212 -9.60 29.71 14.49
CA PHE A 212 -8.48 29.89 15.41
C PHE A 212 -7.65 28.61 15.61
N PHE A 213 -8.29 27.43 15.68
CA PHE A 213 -7.61 26.15 15.90
C PHE A 213 -7.25 25.41 14.61
N ARG A 214 -7.65 25.93 13.44
CA ARG A 214 -7.48 25.24 12.16
C ARG A 214 -6.02 24.88 11.87
N SER A 215 -5.10 25.81 12.05
CA SER A 215 -3.66 25.59 11.80
C SER A 215 -3.08 24.51 12.72
N PHE A 216 -3.52 24.46 13.98
CA PHE A 216 -3.09 23.43 14.92
C PHE A 216 -3.52 22.04 14.44
N PHE A 217 -4.80 21.87 14.11
CA PHE A 217 -5.30 20.56 13.65
C PHE A 217 -4.71 20.15 12.30
N LEU A 218 -4.46 21.09 11.38
CA LEU A 218 -3.77 20.80 10.12
C LEU A 218 -2.38 20.18 10.37
N ILE A 219 -1.61 20.72 11.33
CA ILE A 219 -0.31 20.16 11.70
C ILE A 219 -0.49 18.76 12.29
N VAL A 220 -1.44 18.58 13.21
CA VAL A 220 -1.69 17.29 13.87
C VAL A 220 -2.05 16.20 12.86
N PHE A 221 -2.97 16.45 11.93
CA PHE A 221 -3.37 15.45 10.94
C PHE A 221 -2.25 15.08 9.97
N ASN A 222 -1.48 16.07 9.49
CA ASN A 222 -0.34 15.79 8.62
C ASN A 222 0.78 15.02 9.35
N MET A 223 1.06 15.38 10.62
CA MET A 223 2.05 14.67 11.44
C MET A 223 1.62 13.24 11.79
N ASN A 224 0.32 13.00 11.97
CA ASN A 224 -0.22 11.67 12.25
C ASN A 224 0.13 10.67 11.15
N ILE A 225 0.06 11.07 9.88
CA ILE A 225 0.43 10.23 8.73
C ILE A 225 1.89 9.79 8.85
N ILE A 226 2.80 10.72 9.15
CA ILE A 226 4.23 10.44 9.30
C ILE A 226 4.48 9.51 10.49
N PHE A 227 3.77 9.74 11.61
CA PHE A 227 3.92 8.94 12.82
C PHE A 227 3.43 7.50 12.65
N MET A 228 2.39 7.25 11.85
CA MET A 228 1.92 5.88 11.57
C MET A 228 2.88 5.08 10.67
N VAL A 229 3.60 5.75 9.78
CA VAL A 229 4.50 5.13 8.80
C VAL A 229 5.72 4.51 9.47
N LEU A 230 6.40 5.23 10.37
CA LEU A 230 7.70 4.80 10.91
C LEU A 230 7.64 3.50 11.73
N PRO A 231 6.73 3.32 12.72
CA PRO A 231 6.65 2.09 13.50
C PRO A 231 6.32 0.87 12.65
N LEU A 232 5.47 1.05 11.64
CA LEU A 232 5.05 -0.01 10.75
C LEU A 232 6.19 -0.47 9.83
N ALA A 233 7.01 0.46 9.34
CA ALA A 233 8.23 0.15 8.60
C ALA A 233 9.19 -0.74 9.39
N ILE A 234 9.41 -0.39 10.66
CA ILE A 234 10.32 -1.12 11.55
C ILE A 234 9.78 -2.55 11.78
N ARG A 235 8.47 -2.68 11.97
CA ARG A 235 7.82 -3.96 12.27
C ARG A 235 7.76 -4.91 11.08
N LEU A 236 7.49 -4.40 9.87
CA LEU A 236 7.25 -5.19 8.65
C LEU A 236 8.39 -5.14 7.64
N LYS A 237 9.60 -4.76 8.06
CA LYS A 237 10.78 -4.65 7.17
C LYS A 237 11.10 -5.90 6.34
N HIS A 238 10.68 -7.09 6.78
CA HIS A 238 10.88 -8.36 6.07
C HIS A 238 9.87 -8.60 4.94
N ARG A 239 8.73 -7.88 4.93
CA ARG A 239 7.67 -7.94 3.92
C ARG A 239 7.45 -6.56 3.28
N PRO A 240 8.42 -6.03 2.51
CA PRO A 240 8.31 -4.69 1.93
C PRO A 240 7.13 -4.51 0.95
N CYS A 241 6.70 -5.55 0.23
CA CYS A 241 5.55 -5.45 -0.67
C CYS A 241 4.23 -5.38 0.12
N PHE A 242 4.09 -6.19 1.17
CA PHE A 242 2.95 -6.07 2.10
C PHE A 242 2.94 -4.70 2.81
N LEU A 243 4.10 -4.19 3.21
CA LEU A 243 4.22 -2.84 3.77
C LEU A 243 3.71 -1.77 2.80
N ALA A 244 4.02 -1.89 1.50
CA ALA A 244 3.50 -0.98 0.49
C ALA A 244 1.97 -1.03 0.39
N PHE A 245 1.37 -2.22 0.45
CA PHE A 245 -0.09 -2.37 0.49
C PHE A 245 -0.70 -1.70 1.73
N VAL A 246 -0.11 -1.87 2.92
CA VAL A 246 -0.63 -1.23 4.12
C VAL A 246 -0.50 0.30 4.02
N TYR A 247 0.56 0.81 3.41
CA TYR A 247 0.73 2.25 3.21
C TYR A 247 -0.28 2.83 2.21
N THR A 248 -0.60 2.12 1.12
CA THR A 248 -1.65 2.60 0.21
C THR A 248 -3.02 2.63 0.89
N ALA A 249 -3.32 1.66 1.78
CA ALA A 249 -4.54 1.66 2.58
C ALA A 249 -4.58 2.81 3.62
N ILE A 250 -3.48 3.05 4.34
CA ILE A 250 -3.38 4.16 5.31
C ILE A 250 -3.51 5.51 4.60
N VAL A 251 -2.88 5.66 3.43
CA VAL A 251 -3.01 6.87 2.60
C VAL A 251 -4.46 7.07 2.17
N ALA A 252 -5.14 6.03 1.67
CA ALA A 252 -6.54 6.14 1.26
C ALA A 252 -7.47 6.56 2.40
N MET A 253 -7.13 6.19 3.65
CA MET A 253 -7.88 6.53 4.86
C MET A 253 -7.62 7.96 5.35
N LEU A 254 -6.36 8.43 5.32
CA LEU A 254 -5.93 9.70 5.92
C LEU A 254 -5.74 10.85 4.91
N LYS A 255 -5.92 10.59 3.61
CA LYS A 255 -5.85 11.60 2.55
C LYS A 255 -6.92 12.69 2.75
N SER A 256 -6.55 13.95 2.50
CA SER A 256 -7.43 15.12 2.66
C SER A 256 -8.61 15.11 1.69
N TYR A 257 -8.38 14.63 0.47
CA TYR A 257 -9.38 14.52 -0.58
C TYR A 257 -9.37 13.09 -1.14
N PRO A 258 -9.93 12.10 -0.41
CA PRO A 258 -9.94 10.72 -0.86
C PRO A 258 -10.98 10.53 -1.97
N SER A 259 -10.64 9.67 -2.92
CA SER A 259 -11.48 9.29 -4.04
C SER A 259 -11.87 7.81 -3.94
N ALA A 260 -12.95 7.44 -4.64
CA ALA A 260 -13.31 6.04 -4.86
C ALA A 260 -12.15 5.21 -5.47
N GLY A 261 -11.29 5.86 -6.28
CA GLY A 261 -10.16 5.23 -6.97
C GLY A 261 -9.01 4.85 -6.04
N ASP A 262 -8.82 5.58 -4.94
CA ASP A 262 -7.81 5.20 -3.93
C ASP A 262 -8.15 3.82 -3.32
N SER A 263 -9.44 3.51 -3.24
CA SER A 263 -9.94 2.25 -2.68
C SER A 263 -9.95 1.09 -3.65
N ALA A 264 -10.05 1.40 -4.95
CA ALA A 264 -9.88 0.42 -6.00
C ALA A 264 -8.51 -0.28 -5.91
N LEU A 265 -7.44 0.49 -5.63
CA LEU A 265 -6.07 0.00 -5.63
C LEU A 265 -5.78 -0.95 -4.47
N TYR A 266 -5.98 -0.53 -3.21
CA TYR A 266 -5.61 -1.37 -2.07
C TYR A 266 -6.48 -2.64 -2.00
N LEU A 267 -7.79 -2.54 -2.31
CA LEU A 267 -8.67 -3.73 -2.38
C LEU A 267 -8.23 -4.70 -3.49
N GLY A 268 -7.72 -4.19 -4.63
CA GLY A 268 -7.14 -5.03 -5.67
C GLY A 268 -5.84 -5.70 -5.25
N LEU A 269 -4.95 -4.96 -4.57
CA LEU A 269 -3.66 -5.48 -4.09
C LEU A 269 -3.83 -6.50 -2.95
N LEU A 270 -4.94 -6.47 -2.20
CA LEU A 270 -5.27 -7.46 -1.18
C LEU A 270 -5.16 -8.91 -1.73
N GLY A 271 -5.58 -9.12 -2.98
CA GLY A 271 -5.52 -10.42 -3.64
C GLY A 271 -4.10 -10.98 -3.81
N LEU A 272 -3.06 -10.15 -3.80
CA LEU A 272 -1.67 -10.61 -3.88
C LEU A 272 -1.25 -11.44 -2.67
N PHE A 273 -1.96 -11.26 -1.56
CA PHE A 273 -1.68 -11.90 -0.28
C PHE A 273 -2.79 -12.87 0.14
N ALA A 274 -3.67 -13.28 -0.78
CA ALA A 274 -4.83 -14.13 -0.50
C ALA A 274 -4.46 -15.43 0.26
N ASN A 275 -3.30 -16.00 -0.03
CA ASN A 275 -2.82 -17.22 0.62
C ASN A 275 -2.31 -16.97 2.05
N GLU A 276 -1.73 -15.80 2.34
CA GLU A 276 -1.30 -15.40 3.69
C GLU A 276 -2.48 -14.93 4.56
N LEU A 277 -3.53 -14.37 3.93
CA LEU A 277 -4.71 -13.82 4.60
C LEU A 277 -5.92 -14.77 4.63
N ALA A 278 -5.75 -16.04 4.25
CA ALA A 278 -6.83 -17.02 4.27
C ALA A 278 -7.45 -17.22 5.68
N GLU A 279 -6.72 -16.90 6.74
CA GLU A 279 -7.18 -17.04 8.14
C GLU A 279 -7.81 -15.76 8.73
N MET A 280 -8.18 -14.76 7.91
CA MET A 280 -8.88 -13.55 8.37
C MET A 280 -10.25 -13.89 8.99
N GLN A 281 -10.50 -13.41 10.20
CA GLN A 281 -11.70 -13.71 10.98
C GLN A 281 -12.91 -12.86 10.57
N PHE A 282 -12.69 -11.57 10.27
CA PHE A 282 -13.77 -10.61 10.02
C PHE A 282 -14.15 -10.43 8.55
N THR A 283 -13.78 -11.36 7.67
CA THR A 283 -13.98 -11.23 6.21
C THR A 283 -15.44 -11.02 5.83
N PHE A 284 -16.38 -11.75 6.46
CA PHE A 284 -17.81 -11.60 6.21
C PHE A 284 -18.31 -10.20 6.62
N PHE A 285 -17.99 -9.76 7.83
CA PHE A 285 -18.37 -8.44 8.34
C PHE A 285 -17.83 -7.31 7.45
N LEU A 286 -16.55 -7.39 7.06
CA LEU A 286 -15.93 -6.41 6.17
C LEU A 286 -16.62 -6.37 4.81
N PHE A 287 -16.88 -7.54 4.20
CA PHE A 287 -17.53 -7.61 2.89
C PHE A 287 -18.91 -6.93 2.88
N PHE A 288 -19.79 -7.30 3.82
CA PHE A 288 -21.13 -6.70 3.92
C PHE A 288 -21.07 -5.24 4.37
N GLY A 289 -20.12 -4.87 5.23
CA GLY A 289 -19.90 -3.49 5.65
C GLY A 289 -19.55 -2.59 4.46
N TYR A 290 -18.58 -3.01 3.62
CA TYR A 290 -18.20 -2.26 2.42
C TYR A 290 -19.38 -2.12 1.45
N ILE A 291 -20.14 -3.20 1.21
CA ILE A 291 -21.34 -3.14 0.37
C ILE A 291 -22.37 -2.16 0.94
N GLY A 292 -22.64 -2.25 2.24
CA GLY A 292 -23.62 -1.40 2.93
C GLY A 292 -23.25 0.08 2.82
N VAL A 293 -22.00 0.43 3.09
CA VAL A 293 -21.52 1.82 3.00
C VAL A 293 -21.50 2.32 1.54
N SER A 294 -21.07 1.49 0.59
CA SER A 294 -21.08 1.85 -0.84
C SER A 294 -22.47 2.13 -1.38
N LEU A 295 -23.50 1.41 -0.90
CA LEU A 295 -24.89 1.65 -1.31
C LEU A 295 -25.52 2.85 -0.58
N LEU A 296 -25.22 3.00 0.72
CA LEU A 296 -25.83 4.03 1.55
C LEU A 296 -25.27 5.43 1.24
N SER A 297 -23.98 5.54 0.94
CA SER A 297 -23.31 6.83 0.74
C SER A 297 -23.92 7.66 -0.41
N PRO A 298 -24.14 7.13 -1.63
CA PRO A 298 -24.80 7.86 -2.72
C PRO A 298 -26.25 8.26 -2.39
N VAL A 299 -26.98 7.40 -1.67
CA VAL A 299 -28.35 7.69 -1.24
C VAL A 299 -28.36 8.89 -0.29
N MET A 300 -27.49 8.90 0.71
CA MET A 300 -27.37 10.00 1.66
C MET A 300 -26.90 11.29 0.98
N HIS A 301 -25.94 11.19 0.05
CA HIS A 301 -25.50 12.33 -0.74
C HIS A 301 -26.65 12.94 -1.56
N ASN A 302 -27.46 12.09 -2.21
CA ASN A 302 -28.59 12.54 -3.03
C ASN A 302 -29.70 13.19 -2.20
N LEU A 303 -30.03 12.61 -1.05
CA LEU A 303 -31.03 13.16 -0.13
C LEU A 303 -30.62 14.53 0.40
N TRP A 304 -29.33 14.72 0.70
CA TRP A 304 -28.81 15.97 1.23
C TRP A 304 -28.62 17.04 0.15
N ILE A 305 -27.83 16.77 -0.89
CA ILE A 305 -27.44 17.78 -1.88
C ILE A 305 -28.57 18.10 -2.86
N TRP A 306 -29.23 17.08 -3.42
CA TRP A 306 -30.18 17.28 -4.52
C TRP A 306 -31.62 17.43 -4.04
N ARG A 307 -32.03 16.61 -3.06
CA ARG A 307 -33.42 16.65 -2.57
C ARG A 307 -33.63 17.63 -1.41
N GLY A 308 -32.56 18.06 -0.74
CA GLY A 308 -32.64 18.98 0.40
C GLY A 308 -33.38 18.43 1.64
N THR A 309 -33.73 17.14 1.65
CA THR A 309 -34.44 16.49 2.76
C THR A 309 -33.50 15.80 3.74
N GLY A 310 -32.24 15.59 3.36
CA GLY A 310 -31.20 14.95 4.16
C GLY A 310 -30.31 15.93 4.90
N ASN A 311 -29.75 15.51 6.03
CA ASN A 311 -28.74 16.26 6.80
C ASN A 311 -27.32 15.82 6.41
N ALA A 312 -26.38 16.77 6.32
CA ALA A 312 -24.94 16.55 6.14
C ALA A 312 -24.38 15.48 7.08
N ASN A 313 -24.88 15.44 8.33
CA ASN A 313 -24.42 14.52 9.37
C ASN A 313 -24.63 13.05 8.96
N PHE A 314 -25.71 12.73 8.23
CA PHE A 314 -25.95 11.36 7.76
C PHE A 314 -24.97 10.96 6.67
N TYR A 315 -24.67 11.86 5.74
CA TYR A 315 -23.64 11.61 4.73
C TYR A 315 -22.26 11.46 5.38
N PHE A 316 -21.90 12.35 6.32
CA PHE A 316 -20.67 12.25 7.08
C PHE A 316 -20.58 10.95 7.89
N ALA A 317 -21.67 10.50 8.53
CA ALA A 317 -21.71 9.23 9.24
C ALA A 317 -21.39 8.03 8.33
N THR A 318 -21.81 8.05 7.05
CA THR A 318 -21.39 7.02 6.09
C THR A 318 -19.89 7.04 5.81
N GLY A 319 -19.26 8.22 5.71
CA GLY A 319 -17.81 8.38 5.56
C GLY A 319 -17.03 7.94 6.82
N LEU A 320 -17.59 8.18 8.01
CA LEU A 320 -17.00 7.69 9.26
C LEU A 320 -17.09 6.16 9.38
N ALA A 321 -18.23 5.57 9.00
CA ALA A 321 -18.37 4.12 8.90
C ALA A 321 -17.39 3.54 7.87
N TYR A 322 -17.20 4.23 6.73
CA TYR A 322 -16.26 3.84 5.69
C TYR A 322 -14.81 3.74 6.21
N THR A 323 -14.34 4.80 6.86
CA THR A 323 -12.99 4.86 7.43
C THR A 323 -12.80 3.88 8.61
N CYS A 324 -13.85 3.62 9.38
CA CYS A 324 -13.85 2.56 10.40
C CYS A 324 -13.63 1.19 9.77
N LEU A 325 -14.37 0.84 8.71
CA LEU A 325 -14.19 -0.42 7.98
C LEU A 325 -12.78 -0.55 7.37
N GLN A 326 -12.25 0.54 6.80
CA GLN A 326 -10.86 0.57 6.32
C GLN A 326 -9.85 0.31 7.46
N THR A 327 -10.08 0.90 8.63
CA THR A 327 -9.23 0.68 9.80
C THR A 327 -9.26 -0.78 10.24
N VAL A 328 -10.45 -1.38 10.34
CA VAL A 328 -10.62 -2.80 10.69
C VAL A 328 -9.95 -3.70 9.66
N LEU A 329 -10.08 -3.39 8.36
CA LEU A 329 -9.38 -4.12 7.30
C LEU A 329 -7.86 -4.07 7.47
N VAL A 330 -7.28 -2.90 7.71
CA VAL A 330 -5.83 -2.75 7.92
C VAL A 330 -5.37 -3.51 9.17
N VAL A 331 -6.09 -3.39 10.29
CA VAL A 331 -5.75 -4.10 11.53
C VAL A 331 -5.83 -5.61 11.35
N GLU A 332 -6.87 -6.12 10.68
CA GLU A 332 -7.08 -7.55 10.48
C GLU A 332 -6.05 -8.14 9.51
N THR A 333 -5.75 -7.43 8.42
CA THR A 333 -4.74 -7.86 7.43
C THR A 333 -3.34 -7.95 8.08
N VAL A 334 -2.95 -6.95 8.87
CA VAL A 334 -1.68 -6.94 9.61
C VAL A 334 -1.64 -8.02 10.69
N SER A 335 -2.73 -8.18 11.45
CA SER A 335 -2.85 -9.23 12.49
C SER A 335 -2.73 -10.63 11.89
N SER A 336 -3.44 -10.91 10.79
CA SER A 336 -3.39 -12.19 10.08
C SER A 336 -1.98 -12.45 9.54
N MET A 337 -1.32 -11.45 8.95
CA MET A 337 0.04 -11.59 8.44
C MET A 337 1.04 -11.94 9.56
N ILE A 338 0.95 -11.27 10.72
CA ILE A 338 1.81 -11.57 11.88
C ILE A 338 1.53 -12.98 12.43
N LYS A 339 0.26 -13.40 12.46
CA LYS A 339 -0.14 -14.76 12.87
C LYS A 339 0.42 -15.80 11.90
N HIS A 340 0.37 -15.56 10.60
CA HIS A 340 0.97 -16.40 9.58
C HIS A 340 2.49 -16.57 9.79
N ASP A 341 3.21 -15.46 10.01
CA ASP A 341 4.65 -15.50 10.31
C ASP A 341 4.97 -16.18 11.66
N ARG A 342 4.05 -16.16 12.63
CA ARG A 342 4.18 -16.93 13.89
C ARG A 342 3.98 -18.43 13.63
N LYS A 343 3.00 -18.82 12.81
CA LYS A 343 2.76 -20.21 12.42
C LYS A 343 3.95 -20.81 11.70
N LEU A 344 4.54 -20.07 10.75
CA LEU A 344 5.79 -20.49 10.08
C LEU A 344 6.92 -20.74 11.07
N ARG A 345 7.09 -19.89 12.09
CA ARG A 345 8.10 -20.11 13.15
C ARG A 345 7.85 -21.34 14.01
N LEU A 346 6.59 -21.67 14.28
CA LEU A 346 6.24 -22.86 15.05
C LEU A 346 6.48 -24.13 14.22
N LEU A 347 6.13 -24.11 12.94
CA LEU A 347 6.39 -25.24 12.03
C LEU A 347 7.87 -25.52 11.80
N THR A 348 8.76 -24.52 11.96
CA THR A 348 10.21 -24.76 11.94
C THR A 348 10.79 -25.28 13.24
N LYS A 349 10.02 -25.27 14.34
CA LYS A 349 10.43 -25.80 15.64
C LYS A 349 9.97 -27.24 15.86
N ALA A 350 8.79 -27.57 15.32
CA ALA A 350 8.27 -28.93 15.27
C ALA A 350 9.06 -29.75 14.25
#